data_AF-A0AA96NSK6-F1
#
_entry.id   AF-A0AA96NSK6-F1
#
_cell.length_a   1.000
_cell.length_b   1.000
_cell.length_c   1.000
_cell.angle_alpha   90.00
_cell.angle_beta   90.00
_cell.angle_gamma   90.00
#
_symmetry.space_group_name_H-M   'P 1'
#
loop_
_entity.id
_entity.type
_entity.pdbx_description
1 polymer ?
#
loop_
_entity_poly.entity_id
_entity_poly.type
_entity_poly.pdbx_seq_one_letter_code
_entity_poly.pdbx_strand_id
1 'polypeptide(L)'
;METDFRHNFPNQSMPAGIVNNAQIIKSGFGTQNKEMEVDLQSVKWFLTTFRTNFIAKMTGLTQPNLSLYTKKERKIEDANFKTIVKLTKYSHIAKEGKEKIEWLLSDSGLTFHKISQEAGVTRDTLYKIKDDFKRISYATFDKLVKYADTHD
;
A
#
# COMPACT_ATOMS: atom_id res chain seq x y z
N MET A 1 35.85 -45.66 -1.17
CA MET A 1 34.93 -45.96 -2.28
C MET A 1 33.62 -46.36 -1.64
N GLU A 2 32.84 -45.36 -1.26
CA GLU A 2 31.75 -44.77 -2.06
C GLU A 2 30.43 -45.50 -1.78
N THR A 3 29.53 -44.73 -1.20
CA THR A 3 28.17 -45.03 -0.80
C THR A 3 27.28 -45.27 -2.00
N ASP A 4 26.51 -46.35 -1.99
CA ASP A 4 25.42 -46.56 -2.94
C ASP A 4 24.07 -46.26 -2.24
N PHE A 5 23.55 -45.06 -2.52
CA PHE A 5 22.15 -44.72 -2.32
C PHE A 5 21.39 -45.21 -3.56
N ARG A 6 20.29 -45.97 -3.39
CA ARG A 6 18.96 -45.51 -3.84
C ARG A 6 17.81 -46.47 -3.53
N HIS A 7 16.82 -45.87 -2.87
CA HIS A 7 15.42 -46.26 -2.77
C HIS A 7 14.79 -46.54 -4.14
N ASN A 8 13.88 -47.51 -4.17
CA ASN A 8 12.96 -47.72 -5.28
C ASN A 8 11.50 -47.66 -4.77
N PHE A 9 10.73 -46.74 -5.38
CA PHE A 9 9.26 -46.61 -5.43
C PHE A 9 8.49 -46.20 -4.15
N PRO A 10 7.26 -45.62 -4.24
CA PRO A 10 6.36 -45.55 -5.41
C PRO A 10 5.69 -44.19 -5.71
N ASN A 11 5.05 -44.17 -6.88
CA ASN A 11 4.04 -43.23 -7.38
C ASN A 11 3.17 -42.55 -6.31
N GLN A 12 2.99 -41.24 -6.47
CA GLN A 12 1.71 -40.59 -6.19
C GLN A 12 1.29 -39.74 -7.40
N SER A 13 0.32 -40.26 -8.14
CA SER A 13 -0.52 -39.50 -9.05
C SER A 13 -1.47 -38.61 -8.24
N MET A 14 -1.73 -37.37 -8.66
CA MET A 14 -3.05 -36.91 -9.14
C MET A 14 -3.14 -35.37 -9.39
N PRO A 15 -4.16 -34.91 -10.16
CA PRO A 15 -4.07 -33.78 -11.09
C PRO A 15 -4.94 -32.54 -10.73
N ALA A 16 -4.91 -31.58 -11.66
CA ALA A 16 -5.90 -30.53 -11.96
C ALA A 16 -6.09 -29.35 -10.98
N GLY A 17 -5.55 -28.20 -11.37
CA GLY A 17 -5.91 -26.89 -10.83
C GLY A 17 -5.03 -25.79 -11.40
N ILE A 18 -5.50 -25.06 -12.41
CA ILE A 18 -4.85 -23.84 -12.90
C ILE A 18 -4.97 -22.77 -11.81
N VAL A 19 -3.87 -22.18 -11.35
CA VAL A 19 -3.88 -20.81 -10.80
C VAL A 19 -2.54 -20.12 -11.02
N ASN A 20 -2.56 -19.14 -11.94
CA ASN A 20 -1.64 -18.02 -12.13
C ASN A 20 -0.13 -18.27 -12.13
N ASN A 21 0.49 -18.07 -13.30
CA ASN A 21 1.93 -17.86 -13.48
C ASN A 21 2.43 -16.65 -12.67
N ALA A 22 2.71 -16.84 -11.38
CA ALA A 22 3.79 -16.11 -10.74
C ALA A 22 5.09 -16.72 -11.28
N GLN A 23 5.68 -16.07 -12.29
CA GLN A 23 6.96 -16.51 -12.84
C GLN A 23 8.05 -16.20 -11.80
N ILE A 24 8.35 -17.18 -10.95
CA ILE A 24 9.39 -17.08 -9.92
C ILE A 24 10.75 -17.17 -10.64
N ILE A 25 11.44 -16.05 -10.82
CA ILE A 25 12.85 -16.05 -11.25
C ILE A 25 13.70 -16.35 -10.01
N LYS A 26 13.92 -17.64 -9.71
CA LYS A 26 14.88 -18.07 -8.68
C LYS A 26 16.29 -18.04 -9.27
N SER A 27 17.02 -16.95 -9.03
CA SER A 27 18.49 -16.95 -9.09
C SER A 27 19.02 -16.88 -7.66
N GLY A 28 19.80 -17.88 -7.28
CA GLY A 28 20.26 -18.13 -5.91
C GLY A 28 21.29 -17.14 -5.36
N PHE A 29 21.63 -17.41 -4.08
CA PHE A 29 22.58 -16.77 -3.17
C PHE A 29 22.04 -15.69 -2.22
N GLY A 30 21.68 -16.16 -1.02
CA GLY A 30 22.22 -15.61 0.22
C GLY A 30 21.80 -14.20 0.61
N THR A 31 20.55 -14.03 1.00
CA THR A 31 20.06 -13.11 2.05
C THR A 31 18.55 -13.29 2.09
N GLN A 32 17.93 -13.28 3.27
CA GLN A 32 16.48 -13.17 3.40
C GLN A 32 16.04 -11.77 2.91
N ASN A 33 16.16 -11.52 1.60
CA ASN A 33 15.37 -10.51 0.94
C ASN A 33 13.97 -11.10 0.94
N LYS A 34 13.16 -10.68 1.92
CA LYS A 34 11.70 -10.80 1.85
C LYS A 34 11.33 -10.03 0.58
N GLU A 35 11.35 -10.71 -0.57
CA GLU A 35 10.93 -10.15 -1.84
C GLU A 35 9.56 -9.57 -1.56
N MET A 36 9.48 -8.24 -1.60
CA MET A 36 8.22 -7.56 -1.35
C MET A 36 7.30 -8.02 -2.48
N GLU A 37 6.32 -8.84 -2.13
CA GLU A 37 5.33 -9.30 -3.10
C GLU A 37 4.65 -8.06 -3.67
N VAL A 38 4.82 -7.88 -4.98
CA VAL A 38 4.27 -6.73 -5.68
C VAL A 38 2.77 -6.94 -5.81
N ASP A 39 2.01 -6.23 -4.98
CA ASP A 39 0.55 -6.19 -5.08
C ASP A 39 0.11 -5.02 -5.98
N LEU A 40 -0.17 -5.33 -7.25
CA LEU A 40 -0.69 -4.35 -8.22
C LEU A 40 -2.07 -3.81 -7.86
N GLN A 41 -2.91 -4.57 -7.15
CA GLN A 41 -4.23 -4.11 -6.74
C GLN A 41 -4.12 -3.04 -5.65
N SER A 42 -3.22 -3.22 -4.69
CA SER A 42 -2.93 -2.17 -3.69
C SER A 42 -2.43 -0.89 -4.34
N VAL A 43 -1.59 -0.98 -5.38
CA VAL A 43 -1.07 0.18 -6.10
C VAL A 43 -2.20 0.89 -6.86
N LYS A 44 -3.06 0.15 -7.55
CA LYS A 44 -4.24 0.70 -8.24
C LYS A 44 -5.16 1.40 -7.25
N TRP A 45 -5.48 0.75 -6.13
CA TRP A 45 -6.25 1.36 -5.05
C TRP A 45 -5.61 2.67 -4.57
N PHE A 46 -4.30 2.69 -4.32
CA PHE A 46 -3.58 3.87 -3.85
C PHE A 46 -3.66 5.04 -4.84
N LEU A 47 -3.43 4.77 -6.13
CA LEU A 47 -3.54 5.75 -7.22
C LEU A 47 -4.97 6.27 -7.42
N THR A 48 -5.99 5.46 -7.10
CA THR A 48 -7.39 5.87 -7.22
C THR A 48 -7.94 6.59 -5.99
N THR A 49 -7.41 6.29 -4.80
CA THR A 49 -7.89 6.80 -3.50
C THR A 49 -7.27 8.14 -3.14
N PHE A 50 -6.04 8.42 -3.58
CA PHE A 50 -5.32 9.63 -3.21
C PHE A 50 -4.98 10.49 -4.43
N ARG A 51 -4.91 11.81 -4.22
CA ARG A 51 -4.48 12.74 -5.28
C ARG A 51 -3.01 12.54 -5.62
N THR A 52 -2.62 12.78 -6.87
CA THR A 52 -1.23 12.66 -7.33
C THR A 52 -0.23 13.41 -6.43
N ASN A 53 -0.59 14.61 -5.97
CA ASN A 53 0.27 15.42 -5.09
C ASN A 53 0.47 14.78 -3.71
N PHE A 54 -0.54 14.09 -3.20
CA PHE A 54 -0.43 13.32 -1.96
C PHE A 54 0.56 12.18 -2.15
N ILE A 55 0.37 11.38 -3.19
CA ILE A 55 1.18 10.20 -3.49
C ILE A 55 2.64 10.62 -3.71
N ALA A 56 2.87 11.71 -4.46
CA ALA A 56 4.20 12.25 -4.69
C ALA A 56 4.91 12.63 -3.38
N LYS A 57 4.21 13.30 -2.46
CA LYS A 57 4.80 13.68 -1.15
C LYS A 57 5.08 12.47 -0.26
N MET A 58 4.14 11.53 -0.20
CA MET A 58 4.28 10.33 0.63
C MET A 58 5.38 9.40 0.13
N THR A 59 5.47 9.21 -1.18
CA THR A 59 6.42 8.27 -1.80
C THR A 59 7.74 8.93 -2.17
N GLY A 60 7.81 10.25 -2.28
CA GLY A 60 8.95 10.96 -2.87
C GLY A 60 9.15 10.69 -4.37
N LEU A 61 8.13 10.23 -5.09
CA LEU A 61 8.16 10.07 -6.55
C LEU A 61 7.76 11.39 -7.24
N THR A 62 8.33 11.63 -8.43
CA THR A 62 8.08 12.87 -9.18
C THR A 62 6.68 12.89 -9.81
N GLN A 63 6.03 14.06 -9.74
CA GLN A 63 4.65 14.25 -10.21
C GLN A 63 4.40 13.99 -11.71
N PRO A 64 5.26 14.39 -12.67
CA PRO A 64 4.94 14.13 -14.08
C PRO A 64 4.80 12.64 -14.37
N ASN A 65 5.61 11.78 -13.73
CA ASN A 65 5.52 10.34 -13.91
C ASN A 65 4.27 9.73 -13.25
N LEU A 66 3.91 10.19 -12.05
CA LEU A 66 2.73 9.69 -11.34
C LEU A 66 1.41 10.10 -12.02
N SER A 67 1.35 11.30 -12.58
CA SER A 67 0.16 11.79 -13.28
C SER A 67 -0.27 10.86 -14.42
N LEU A 68 0.70 10.34 -15.19
CA LEU A 68 0.43 9.41 -16.30
C LEU A 68 -0.35 8.16 -15.84
N TYR A 69 -0.02 7.62 -14.67
CA TYR A 69 -0.72 6.46 -14.12
C TYR A 69 -2.09 6.84 -13.55
N THR A 70 -2.18 7.95 -12.79
CA THR A 70 -3.46 8.38 -12.21
C THR A 70 -4.51 8.78 -13.26
N LYS A 71 -4.07 9.30 -14.41
CA LYS A 71 -4.93 9.66 -15.55
C LYS A 71 -5.18 8.50 -16.51
N LYS A 72 -4.63 7.31 -16.24
CA LYS A 72 -4.68 6.13 -17.12
C LYS A 72 -4.05 6.35 -18.50
N GLU A 73 -3.18 7.34 -18.65
CA GLU A 73 -2.38 7.58 -19.85
C GLU A 73 -1.26 6.53 -20.00
N ARG A 74 -0.85 5.91 -18.89
CA ARG A 74 0.07 4.77 -18.86
C ARG A 74 -0.44 3.69 -17.91
N LYS A 75 -0.30 2.42 -18.30
CA LYS A 75 -0.57 1.28 -17.41
C LYS A 75 0.51 1.19 -16.34
N ILE A 76 0.11 0.87 -15.10
CA ILE A 76 1.07 0.78 -13.98
C ILE A 76 1.93 -0.47 -14.10
N GLU A 77 1.44 -1.48 -14.80
CA GLU A 77 2.13 -2.71 -15.17
C GLU A 77 3.39 -2.43 -16.01
N ASP A 78 3.41 -1.31 -16.76
CA ASP A 78 4.54 -0.88 -17.57
C ASP A 78 5.55 0.00 -16.80
N ALA A 79 5.36 0.20 -15.50
CA ALA A 79 6.28 0.97 -14.66
C ALA A 79 7.53 0.15 -14.33
N ASN A 80 8.64 0.84 -14.05
CA ASN A 80 9.84 0.18 -13.52
C ASN A 80 9.49 -0.53 -12.20
N PHE A 81 9.94 -1.77 -12.04
CA PHE A 81 9.81 -2.57 -10.82
C PHE A 81 10.09 -1.78 -9.53
N LYS A 82 11.17 -0.95 -9.51
CA LYS A 82 11.49 -0.11 -8.34
C LYS A 82 10.37 0.88 -7.98
N THR A 83 9.67 1.42 -8.97
CA THR A 83 8.51 2.29 -8.78
C THR A 83 7.35 1.49 -8.21
N ILE A 84 7.09 0.30 -8.75
CA ILE A 84 5.98 -0.55 -8.30
C ILE A 84 6.20 -0.99 -6.85
N VAL A 85 7.37 -1.52 -6.50
CA VAL A 85 7.73 -1.89 -5.11
C VAL A 85 7.53 -0.71 -4.15
N LYS A 86 7.96 0.50 -4.55
CA LYS A 86 7.79 1.70 -3.73
C LYS A 86 6.30 2.02 -3.55
N LEU A 87 5.51 1.99 -4.62
CA LEU A 87 4.08 2.25 -4.56
C LEU A 87 3.34 1.20 -3.72
N THR A 88 3.71 -0.09 -3.82
CA THR A 88 3.15 -1.17 -2.98
C THR A 88 3.46 -0.94 -1.51
N LYS A 89 4.69 -0.52 -1.17
CA LYS A 89 5.02 -0.20 0.23
C LYS A 89 4.15 0.90 0.79
N TYR A 90 4.04 2.01 0.06
CA TYR A 90 3.30 3.16 0.53
C TYR A 90 1.78 2.99 0.40
N SER A 91 1.28 2.10 -0.46
CA SER A 91 -0.15 1.77 -0.50
C SER A 91 -0.59 1.10 0.80
N HIS A 92 0.19 0.17 1.35
CA HIS A 92 -0.13 -0.48 2.63
C HIS A 92 -0.12 0.53 3.78
N ILE A 93 0.91 1.39 3.86
CA ILE A 93 0.98 2.45 4.88
C ILE A 93 -0.20 3.43 4.74
N ALA A 94 -0.55 3.80 3.51
CA ALA A 94 -1.69 4.69 3.26
C ALA A 94 -3.02 4.05 3.63
N LYS A 95 -3.16 2.74 3.44
CA LYS A 95 -4.35 1.97 3.81
C LYS A 95 -4.54 1.93 5.32
N GLU A 96 -3.51 1.53 6.07
CA GLU A 96 -3.54 1.52 7.53
C GLU A 96 -3.84 2.92 8.09
N GLY A 97 -3.14 3.96 7.60
CA GLY A 97 -3.38 5.32 8.06
C GLY A 97 -4.77 5.85 7.69
N LYS A 98 -5.34 5.42 6.55
CA LYS A 98 -6.74 5.76 6.20
C LYS A 98 -7.71 5.11 7.19
N GLU A 99 -7.53 3.83 7.50
CA GLU A 99 -8.38 3.10 8.46
C GLU A 99 -8.34 3.76 9.85
N LYS A 100 -7.15 4.14 10.33
CA LYS A 100 -6.98 4.91 11.58
C LYS A 100 -7.71 6.25 11.56
N ILE A 101 -7.62 6.99 10.46
CA ILE A 101 -8.32 8.28 10.32
C ILE A 101 -9.84 8.07 10.25
N GLU A 102 -10.33 7.05 9.54
CA GLU A 102 -11.77 6.77 9.45
C GLU A 102 -12.36 6.39 10.80
N TRP A 103 -11.66 5.54 11.56
CA TRP A 103 -11.99 5.24 12.95
C TRP A 103 -11.98 6.52 13.80
N LEU A 104 -10.94 7.34 13.69
CA LEU A 104 -10.82 8.60 14.42
C LEU A 104 -12.02 9.53 14.17
N LEU A 105 -12.49 9.62 12.92
CA LEU A 105 -13.56 10.53 12.50
C LEU A 105 -14.99 9.97 12.67
N SER A 106 -15.13 8.69 13.03
CA SER A 106 -16.44 8.02 13.07
C SER A 106 -16.70 7.30 14.39
N ASP A 107 -15.70 6.59 14.92
CA ASP A 107 -15.90 5.57 15.96
C ASP A 107 -15.13 5.85 17.26
N SER A 108 -14.17 6.78 17.24
CA SER A 108 -13.34 7.13 18.41
C SER A 108 -14.10 7.76 19.58
N GLY A 109 -15.36 8.16 19.39
CA GLY A 109 -16.14 8.94 20.36
C GLY A 109 -15.66 10.38 20.55
N LEU A 110 -14.58 10.81 19.86
CA LEU A 110 -14.06 12.17 19.93
C LEU A 110 -14.88 13.12 19.05
N THR A 111 -15.17 14.30 19.58
CA THR A 111 -15.81 15.34 18.77
C THR A 111 -14.81 15.95 17.79
N PHE A 112 -15.29 16.41 16.64
CA PHE A 112 -14.46 17.14 15.67
C PHE A 112 -13.83 18.40 16.29
N HIS A 113 -14.46 19.00 17.31
CA HIS A 113 -13.86 20.11 18.04
C HIS A 113 -12.58 19.67 18.76
N LYS A 114 -12.62 18.55 19.49
CA LYS A 114 -11.47 18.01 20.22
C LYS A 114 -10.34 17.60 19.27
N ILE A 115 -10.67 16.82 18.23
CA ILE A 115 -9.70 16.40 17.20
C ILE A 115 -9.06 17.63 16.55
N SER A 116 -9.85 18.67 16.26
CA SER A 116 -9.35 19.88 15.61
C SER A 116 -8.34 20.64 16.46
N GLN A 117 -8.63 20.79 17.75
CA GLN A 117 -7.77 21.47 18.72
C GLN A 117 -6.46 20.71 18.93
N GLU A 118 -6.52 19.40 19.15
CA GLU A 118 -5.35 18.62 19.56
C GLU A 118 -4.49 18.18 18.37
N ALA A 119 -5.08 17.82 17.23
CA ALA A 119 -4.34 17.43 16.03
C ALA A 119 -3.86 18.63 15.19
N GLY A 120 -4.33 19.85 15.50
CA GLY A 120 -3.99 21.06 14.75
C GLY A 120 -4.45 21.00 13.28
N VAL A 121 -5.69 20.53 13.07
CA VAL A 121 -6.38 20.43 11.77
C VAL A 121 -7.73 21.13 11.89
N THR A 122 -8.13 21.97 10.93
CA THR A 122 -9.39 22.73 11.07
C THR A 122 -10.61 21.81 11.00
N ARG A 123 -11.67 22.13 11.75
CA ARG A 123 -12.95 21.39 11.71
C ARG A 123 -13.51 21.25 10.28
N ASP A 124 -13.45 22.33 9.49
CA ASP A 124 -13.87 22.32 8.08
C ASP A 124 -13.07 21.28 7.27
N THR A 125 -11.77 21.17 7.51
CA THR A 125 -10.93 20.14 6.87
C THR A 125 -11.37 18.73 7.29
N LEU A 126 -11.68 18.52 8.58
CA LEU A 126 -12.17 17.22 9.07
C LEU A 126 -13.48 16.80 8.40
N TYR A 127 -14.45 17.72 8.27
CA TYR A 127 -15.71 17.46 7.55
C TYR A 127 -15.46 17.14 6.07
N LYS A 128 -14.59 17.89 5.40
CA LYS A 128 -14.24 17.64 4.00
C LYS A 128 -13.58 16.27 3.80
N ILE A 129 -12.75 15.82 4.73
CA ILE A 129 -12.11 14.49 4.67
C ILE A 129 -13.13 13.38 4.90
N LYS A 130 -14.04 13.56 5.87
CA LYS A 130 -15.13 12.61 6.14
C LYS A 130 -16.06 12.42 4.94
N ASP A 131 -16.33 13.50 4.20
CA ASP A 131 -17.15 13.47 2.99
C ASP A 131 -16.40 12.87 1.79
N ASP A 132 -15.17 13.31 1.54
CA ASP A 132 -14.32 12.83 0.46
C ASP A 132 -12.85 12.74 0.91
N PHE A 133 -12.39 11.52 1.17
CA PHE A 133 -11.03 11.27 1.63
C PHE A 133 -9.97 11.79 0.64
N LYS A 134 -10.29 11.94 -0.66
CA LYS A 134 -9.36 12.53 -1.64
C LYS A 134 -8.99 13.97 -1.32
N ARG A 135 -9.74 14.67 -0.47
CA ARG A 135 -9.46 16.05 -0.06
C ARG A 135 -8.32 16.15 0.95
N ILE A 136 -7.87 15.03 1.53
CA ILE A 136 -6.78 15.04 2.49
C ILE A 136 -5.44 15.41 1.84
N SER A 137 -4.69 16.31 2.50
CA SER A 137 -3.30 16.59 2.15
C SER A 137 -2.38 15.63 2.89
N TYR A 138 -1.17 15.38 2.36
CA TYR A 138 -0.20 14.52 3.06
C TYR A 138 0.16 15.05 4.46
N ALA A 139 0.30 16.37 4.63
CA ALA A 139 0.58 16.97 5.93
C ALA A 139 -0.57 16.77 6.93
N THR A 140 -1.82 16.83 6.44
CA THR A 140 -3.01 16.56 7.27
C THR A 140 -3.09 15.07 7.63
N PHE A 141 -2.80 14.18 6.68
CA PHE A 141 -2.76 12.74 6.92
C PHE A 141 -1.74 12.38 8.00
N ASP A 142 -0.51 12.88 7.91
CA ASP A 142 0.53 12.62 8.90
C ASP A 142 0.13 13.09 10.30
N LYS A 143 -0.47 14.29 10.42
CA LYS A 143 -1.00 14.79 11.69
C LYS A 143 -2.09 13.91 12.28
N LEU A 144 -3.06 13.51 11.47
CA LEU A 144 -4.22 12.73 11.94
C LEU A 144 -3.84 11.28 12.27
N VAL A 145 -2.94 10.65 11.51
CA VAL A 145 -2.43 9.31 11.86
C VAL A 145 -1.69 9.35 13.20
N LYS A 146 -0.76 10.30 13.38
CA LYS A 146 -0.04 10.46 14.66
C LYS A 146 -0.98 10.71 15.83
N TYR A 147 -2.04 11.48 15.61
CA TYR A 147 -3.03 11.73 16.65
C TYR A 147 -3.91 10.50 16.93
N ALA A 148 -4.25 9.71 15.91
CA ALA A 148 -4.97 8.45 16.09
C ALA A 148 -4.13 7.45 16.89
N ASP A 149 -2.81 7.36 16.63
CA ASP A 149 -1.88 6.47 17.34
C ASP A 149 -1.75 6.81 18.84
N THR A 150 -2.20 7.99 19.32
CA THR A 150 -2.23 8.30 20.76
C THR A 150 -3.56 7.93 21.44
N HIS A 151 -4.51 7.37 20.69
CA HIS A 151 -5.87 7.06 21.14
C HIS A 151 -6.28 5.59 20.91
N ASP A 152 -5.40 4.81 20.26
CA ASP A 152 -5.47 3.36 20.08
C ASP A 152 -4.77 2.65 21.26
#